data_AF-X6DGL0-F1
#
_entry.id   AF-X6DGL0-F1
#
_cell.length_a   1.000
_cell.length_b   1.000
_cell.length_c   1.000
_cell.angle_alpha   90.00
_cell.angle_beta   90.00
_cell.angle_gamma   90.00
#
_symmetry.space_group_name_H-M   'P 1'
#
loop_
_entity.id
_entity.type
_entity.pdbx_description
1 polymer ?
#
loop_
_entity_poly.entity_id
_entity_poly.type
_entity_poly.pdbx_seq_one_letter_code
_entity_poly.pdbx_strand_id
1 'polypeptide(L)' 'MPGRSCIRTQDGTVILLEPATGRAVSASDRKTAEARLARLAGQSIRSG' A
#
# COMPACT_ATOMS: atom_id res chain seq x y z
N MET A 1 8.77 -15.18 -2.67
CA MET A 1 8.33 -13.86 -3.18
C MET A 1 7.94 -13.03 -1.97
N PRO A 2 8.65 -11.96 -1.60
CA PRO A 2 8.38 -11.25 -0.36
C PRO A 2 6.95 -10.70 -0.41
N GLY A 3 6.05 -11.30 0.38
CA GLY A 3 4.66 -10.90 0.45
C GLY A 3 4.55 -9.48 1.00
N ARG A 4 3.56 -8.73 0.52
CA ARG A 4 3.23 -7.41 1.08
C ARG A 4 3.01 -7.54 2.58
N SER A 5 3.72 -6.76 3.38
CA SER A 5 3.51 -6.73 4.82
C SER A 5 2.31 -5.85 5.15
N CYS A 6 1.45 -6.32 6.05
CA CYS A 6 0.20 -5.67 6.43
C CYS A 6 0.18 -5.49 7.94
N ILE A 7 0.09 -4.24 8.40
CA ILE A 7 -0.09 -3.89 9.81
C ILE A 7 -1.54 -3.46 9.98
N ARG A 8 -2.22 -4.00 11.00
CA ARG A 8 -3.56 -3.56 11.40
C ARG A 8 -3.45 -2.85 12.73
N THR A 9 -3.92 -1.62 12.78
CA THR A 9 -4.00 -0.82 14.00
C THR A 9 -5.35 -1.05 14.69
N GLN A 10 -5.43 -0.70 15.97
CA GLN A 10 -6.60 -0.97 16.81
C GLN A 10 -7.87 -0.22 16.35
N ASP A 11 -7.70 0.97 15.77
CA ASP A 11 -8.76 1.78 15.15
C ASP A 11 -9.24 1.22 13.80
N GLY A 12 -8.71 0.08 13.35
CA GLY A 12 -9.08 -0.57 12.10
C GLY A 12 -8.30 -0.09 10.88
N THR A 13 -7.37 0.85 11.04
CA THR A 13 -6.50 1.28 9.94
C THR A 13 -5.55 0.16 9.51
N VAL A 14 -5.40 -0.03 8.21
CA VAL A 14 -4.52 -0.99 7.56
C VAL A 14 -3.39 -0.24 6.90
N ILE A 15 -2.15 -0.58 7.27
CA ILE A 15 -0.93 -0.08 6.62
C ILE A 15 -0.35 -1.22 5.78
N LEU A 16 -0.26 -1.00 4.47
CA LEU A 16 0.29 -1.93 3.50
C LEU A 16 1.62 -1.41 3.01
N LEU A 17 2.67 -2.23 3.15
CA LEU A 17 4.01 -1.95 2.66
C LEU A 17 4.35 -2.93 1.54
N GLU A 18 4.87 -2.39 0.44
CA GLU A 18 5.43 -3.13 -0.69
C GLU A 18 6.96 -2.98 -0.69
N PRO A 19 7.69 -3.97 -0.15
CA PRO A 19 9.15 -3.88 -0.03
C PRO A 19 9.85 -3.71 -1.38
N ALA A 20 9.27 -4.27 -2.44
CA ALA A 20 9.83 -4.20 -3.80
C ALA A 20 9.94 -2.76 -4.33
N THR A 21 9.06 -1.86 -3.89
CA THR A 21 9.02 -0.46 -4.33
C THR A 21 9.32 0.53 -3.22
N GLY A 22 9.49 0.04 -1.97
CA GLY A 22 9.65 0.88 -0.78
C GLY A 22 8.40 1.70 -0.43
N ARG A 23 7.22 1.36 -0.98
CA ARG A 23 6.00 2.15 -0.84
C ARG A 23 5.13 1.65 0.28
N ALA A 24 4.63 2.58 1.09
CA ALA A 24 3.67 2.31 2.14
C ALA A 24 2.39 3.13 1.93
N VAL A 25 1.23 2.53 2.18
CA VAL A 25 -0.07 3.21 2.13
C VAL A 25 -0.92 2.80 3.32
N SER A 26 -1.71 3.73 3.85
CA SER A 26 -2.71 3.48 4.90
C SER A 26 -4.13 3.60 4.35
N ALA A 27 -5.07 2.78 4.85
CA ALA A 27 -6.49 2.87 4.55
C ALA A 27 -7.34 2.19 5.64
N SER A 28 -8.66 2.42 5.65
CA SER A 28 -9.62 1.78 6.56
C SER A 28 -9.73 0.26 6.42
N ASP A 29 -9.29 -0.29 5.29
CA ASP A 29 -9.34 -1.70 5.02
C ASP A 29 -8.26 -2.09 3.99
N ARG A 30 -7.98 -3.40 3.92
CA ARG A 30 -6.93 -3.94 3.06
C ARG A 30 -7.20 -3.70 1.58
N LYS A 31 -8.44 -3.81 1.13
CA LYS A 31 -8.81 -3.66 -0.28
C LYS A 31 -8.58 -2.22 -0.73
N THR A 32 -8.93 -1.25 0.12
CA THR A 32 -8.68 0.17 -0.13
C THR A 32 -7.18 0.48 -0.10
N ALA A 33 -6.43 -0.12 0.82
CA ALA A 33 -4.97 0.02 0.85
C ALA A 33 -4.32 -0.54 -0.44
N GLU A 34 -4.71 -1.73 -0.88
CA GLU A 34 -4.22 -2.34 -2.12
C GLU A 34 -4.56 -1.49 -3.36
N ALA A 35 -5.77 -0.95 -3.45
CA ALA A 35 -6.16 -0.05 -4.54
C ALA A 35 -5.35 1.25 -4.55
N ARG A 36 -5.09 1.84 -3.38
CA ARG A 36 -4.22 3.03 -3.25
C ARG A 36 -2.79 2.72 -3.67
N LEU A 37 -2.25 1.58 -3.27
CA LEU A 37 -0.91 1.13 -3.64
C LEU A 37 -0.79 0.93 -5.16
N ALA A 38 -1.76 0.26 -5.78
CA ALA A 38 -1.81 0.07 -7.24
C ALA A 38 -1.89 1.40 -8.00
N ARG A 39 -2.67 2.36 -7.48
CA ARG A 39 -2.75 3.71 -8.05
C ARG A 39 -1.43 4.47 -7.94
N LEU A 40 -0.72 4.31 -6.83
CA LEU A 40 0.60 4.90 -6.62
C LEU A 40 1.62 4.29 -7.60
N ALA A 41 1.60 2.97 -7.80
CA ALA A 41 2.40 2.27 -8.82
C ALA A 41 2.24 2.90 -10.21
N GLY A 42 0.99 3.18 -10.64
CA GLY A 42 0.71 3.84 -11.91
C GLY A 42 1.10 5.32 -12.01
N GLN A 43 1.22 6.04 -10.88
CA GLN A 43 1.65 7.46 -10.88
C GLN A 43 3.17 7.62 -11.06
N SER A 44 3.96 6.62 -10.66
CA SER A 44 5.42 6.63 -10.82
C SER A 44 5.88 6.80 -12.27
N ILE A 45 5.04 6.43 -13.22
CA ILE A 45 5.36 6.36 -14.66
C ILE A 45 5.17 7.74 -15.33
N ARG A 46 4.57 8.72 -14.64
CA ARG A 46 4.23 10.05 -15.22
C ARG A 46 4.97 11.22 -14.59
N SER A 47 5.93 10.96 -13.71
CA SER A 47 6.84 11.98 -13.20
C SER A 47 8.13 11.92 -14.01
N GLY A 48 8.07 12.43 -15.25
CA GLY A 48 9.19 12.58 -16.17
C GLY A 48 9.04 13.88 -16.94
#